data_AF-A0A2U2BNZ8-F1
#
_entry.id   AF-A0A2U2BNZ8-F1
#
_cell.length_a   1.000
_cell.length_b   1.000
_cell.length_c   1.000
_cell.angle_alpha   90.00
_cell.angle_beta   90.00
_cell.angle_gamma   90.00
#
_symmetry.space_group_name_H-M   'P 1'
#
loop_
_entity.id
_entity.type
_entity.pdbx_description
1 polymer ?
#
loop_
_entity_poly.entity_id
_entity_poly.type
_entity_poly.pdbx_seq_one_letter_code
_entity_poly.pdbx_strand_id
1 'polypeptide(L)'
;MFSAPALAREAIVTIVREMLLLEAEQARQNMSSDLKQQKGREGAGLPDVSKLRSSIPVPALKLKAIYGRDTQLLAEVQHGQRLLLFQQGQLWPIGRERDRSMRLLFLDSRCIELEVGLSPDSSLSAASDQEQQQAKFQVTKLCLPS
;
A
#
# COMPACT_ATOMS: atom_id res chain seq x y z
N MET A 1 33.72 11.82 45.18
CA MET A 1 34.55 11.98 43.97
C MET A 1 34.03 11.00 42.93
N PHE A 2 33.24 11.45 41.96
CA PHE A 2 32.76 10.57 40.89
C PHE A 2 33.93 10.29 39.94
N SER A 3 34.25 9.02 39.75
CA SER A 3 35.39 8.56 38.96
C SER A 3 35.21 8.97 37.49
N ALA A 4 36.22 9.62 36.90
CA ALA A 4 36.26 10.11 35.52
C ALA A 4 35.64 9.18 34.43
N PRO A 5 35.75 7.83 34.50
CA PRO A 5 35.11 6.95 33.51
C PRO A 5 33.58 6.92 33.56
N ALA A 6 32.93 7.25 34.68
CA ALA A 6 31.47 7.27 34.76
C ALA A 6 30.87 8.48 34.03
N LEU A 7 31.50 9.65 34.21
CA LEU A 7 31.08 10.90 33.58
C LEU A 7 31.31 10.88 32.06
N ALA A 8 32.38 10.22 31.60
CA ALA A 8 32.63 10.01 30.17
C ALA A 8 31.58 9.11 29.51
N ARG A 9 31.11 8.06 30.21
CA ARG A 9 30.07 7.16 29.68
C ARG A 9 28.72 7.87 29.55
N GLU A 10 28.33 8.67 30.54
CA GLU A 10 27.09 9.45 30.48
C GLU A 10 27.14 10.50 29.36
N ALA A 11 28.29 11.15 29.16
CA ALA A 11 28.49 12.08 28.05
C ALA A 11 28.34 11.38 26.68
N ILE A 12 28.95 10.20 26.51
CA ILE A 12 28.84 9.42 25.26
C ILE A 12 27.39 9.00 25.00
N VAL A 13 26.67 8.51 26.02
CA VAL A 13 25.26 8.13 25.87
C VAL A 13 24.41 9.33 25.46
N THR A 14 24.68 10.50 26.02
CA THR A 14 23.97 11.75 25.68
C THR A 14 24.25 12.17 24.24
N ILE A 15 25.52 12.15 23.81
CA ILE A 15 25.93 12.48 22.44
C ILE A 15 25.28 11.53 21.42
N VAL A 16 25.30 10.23 21.69
CA VAL A 16 24.69 9.22 20.80
C VAL A 16 23.18 9.43 20.71
N ARG A 17 22.52 9.76 21.83
CA ARG A 17 21.08 10.05 21.85
C ARG A 17 20.74 11.30 21.04
N GLU A 18 21.52 12.37 21.16
CA GLU A 18 21.31 13.60 20.38
C GLU A 18 21.55 13.38 18.89
N MET A 19 22.58 12.61 18.53
CA MET A 19 22.85 12.24 17.14
C MET A 19 21.67 11.45 16.53
N LEU A 20 21.11 10.48 17.26
CA LEU A 20 19.93 9.72 16.83
C LEU A 20 18.70 10.60 16.60
N LEU A 21 18.50 11.61 17.47
CA LEU A 21 17.40 12.56 17.31
C LEU A 21 17.58 13.45 16.07
N LEU A 22 18.81 13.89 15.79
CA LEU A 22 19.13 14.66 14.59
C LEU A 22 18.92 13.85 13.32
N GLU A 23 19.31 12.56 13.31
CA GLU A 23 19.11 11.67 12.16
C GLU A 23 17.62 11.42 11.89
N ALA A 24 16.82 11.23 12.94
CA ALA A 24 15.38 11.08 12.82
C ALA A 24 14.71 12.34 12.24
N GLU A 25 15.14 13.53 12.64
CA GLU A 25 14.62 14.80 12.11
C GLU A 25 15.05 15.02 10.66
N GLN A 26 16.30 14.71 10.31
CA GLN A 26 16.79 14.77 8.92
C GLN A 26 15.99 13.85 8.00
N ALA A 27 15.69 12.63 8.45
CA ALA A 27 14.87 11.69 7.69
C ALA A 27 13.44 12.21 7.46
N ARG A 28 12.84 12.88 8.46
CA ARG A 28 11.53 13.54 8.33
C ARG A 28 11.56 14.68 7.32
N GLN A 29 12.61 15.50 7.34
CA GLN A 29 12.76 16.60 6.40
C GLN A 29 12.96 16.11 4.97
N ASN A 30 13.73 15.04 4.77
CA ASN A 30 13.92 14.41 3.45
C ASN A 30 12.60 13.88 2.86
N MET A 31 11.76 13.23 3.68
CA MET A 31 10.42 12.80 3.26
C MET A 31 9.45 13.97 3.00
N SER A 32 9.65 15.12 3.67
CA SER A 32 8.84 16.33 3.47
C SER A 32 9.18 17.04 2.15
N SER A 33 10.44 16.99 1.69
CA SER A 33 10.85 17.58 0.41
C SER A 33 10.22 16.90 -0.81
N ASP A 34 10.01 15.57 -0.77
CA ASP A 34 9.39 14.84 -1.89
C ASP A 34 7.92 15.22 -2.11
N LEU A 35 7.19 15.58 -1.03
CA LEU A 35 5.81 16.06 -1.12
C LEU A 35 5.69 17.46 -1.73
N LYS A 36 6.72 18.32 -1.62
CA LYS A 36 6.73 19.63 -2.27
C LYS A 36 7.07 19.57 -3.76
N GLN A 37 7.78 18.53 -4.21
CA GLN A 37 8.23 18.41 -5.60
C GLN A 37 7.16 17.80 -6.53
N GLN A 38 6.12 17.15 -5.98
CA GLN A 38 4.97 16.69 -6.76
C GLN A 38 3.97 17.80 -7.15
N LYS A 39 4.10 19.03 -6.63
CA LYS A 39 3.19 20.15 -6.93
C LYS A 39 3.74 21.13 -7.99
N GLY A 40 4.62 20.67 -8.88
CA GLY A 40 5.30 21.54 -9.85
C GLY A 40 5.62 20.93 -11.21
N ARG A 41 4.98 19.82 -11.61
CA ARG A 41 5.24 19.17 -12.90
C ARG A 41 3.95 18.90 -13.69
N GLU A 42 3.13 19.94 -13.85
CA GLU A 42 2.22 20.05 -15.00
C GLU A 42 2.97 20.74 -16.14
N GLY A 43 3.28 19.98 -17.19
CA GLY A 43 4.00 20.51 -18.34
C GLY A 43 4.34 19.46 -19.39
N ALA A 44 3.43 19.35 -20.37
CA ALA A 44 3.63 18.86 -21.74
C ALA A 44 4.09 17.41 -21.97
N GLY A 45 3.15 16.61 -22.47
CA GLY A 45 3.42 15.31 -23.08
C GLY A 45 2.14 14.67 -23.58
N LEU A 46 1.62 15.17 -24.70
CA LEU A 46 0.59 14.47 -25.49
C LEU A 46 1.16 13.10 -25.90
N PRO A 47 0.36 12.03 -25.81
CA PRO A 47 0.17 11.24 -27.01
C PRO A 47 -1.33 11.09 -27.32
N ASP A 48 -1.69 11.66 -28.46
CA ASP A 48 -2.88 11.30 -29.22
C ASP A 48 -2.59 10.01 -29.98
N VAL A 49 -3.29 8.92 -29.67
CA VAL A 49 -4.19 8.27 -30.63
C VAL A 49 -4.98 7.14 -29.96
N SER A 50 -6.27 7.41 -29.83
CA SER A 50 -7.41 6.51 -30.00
C SER A 50 -7.15 5.00 -29.97
N LYS A 51 -7.55 4.34 -28.88
CA LYS A 51 -8.32 3.09 -28.94
C LYS A 51 -9.33 3.05 -27.80
N LEU A 52 -10.53 3.53 -28.14
CA LEU A 52 -11.77 3.28 -27.44
C LEU A 52 -11.95 1.77 -27.21
N ARG A 53 -11.84 1.35 -25.95
CA ARG A 53 -12.88 0.52 -25.33
C ARG A 53 -13.09 1.01 -23.92
N SER A 54 -14.30 1.48 -23.68
CA SER A 54 -14.90 1.71 -22.38
C SER A 54 -14.73 0.45 -21.52
N SER A 55 -13.73 0.47 -20.65
CA SER A 55 -13.81 -0.23 -19.39
C SER A 55 -13.48 0.83 -18.36
N ILE A 56 -14.49 1.19 -17.56
CA ILE A 56 -14.32 1.87 -16.28
C ILE A 56 -13.01 1.37 -15.67
N PRO A 57 -12.04 2.23 -15.32
CA PRO A 57 -10.80 1.76 -14.74
C PRO A 57 -11.14 1.23 -13.35
N VAL A 58 -11.51 -0.05 -13.28
CA VAL A 58 -11.34 -0.84 -12.06
C VAL A 58 -9.87 -0.61 -11.71
N PRO A 59 -9.54 0.01 -10.57
CA PRO A 59 -8.16 0.25 -10.18
C PRO A 59 -7.43 -1.09 -10.29
N ALA A 60 -6.57 -1.21 -11.31
CA ALA A 60 -6.05 -2.48 -11.76
C ALA A 60 -5.16 -3.04 -10.66
N LEU A 61 -5.69 -4.01 -9.91
CA LEU A 61 -4.94 -4.72 -8.89
C LEU A 61 -3.74 -5.39 -9.56
N LYS A 62 -2.55 -5.11 -9.03
CA LYS A 62 -1.30 -5.65 -9.56
C LYS A 62 -0.52 -6.31 -8.45
N LEU A 63 -0.24 -7.60 -8.61
CA LEU A 63 0.69 -8.32 -7.74
C LEU A 63 2.11 -7.85 -8.05
N LYS A 64 2.81 -7.31 -7.04
CA LYS A 64 4.20 -6.86 -7.15
C LYS A 64 5.19 -7.95 -6.79
N ALA A 65 4.96 -8.62 -5.67
CA ALA A 65 5.87 -9.62 -5.14
C ALA A 65 5.15 -10.59 -4.20
N ILE A 66 5.75 -11.77 -4.04
CA ILE A 66 5.44 -12.73 -2.99
C ILE A 66 6.76 -13.10 -2.32
N TYR A 67 6.80 -13.00 -0.99
CA TYR A 67 7.94 -13.31 -0.15
C TYR A 67 7.63 -14.48 0.77
N GLY A 68 8.68 -15.03 1.36
CA GLY A 68 8.60 -16.10 2.33
C GLY A 68 8.61 -17.49 1.70
N ARG A 69 8.41 -18.52 2.54
CA ARG A 69 8.46 -19.92 2.13
C ARG A 69 7.40 -20.72 2.87
N ASP A 70 6.92 -21.78 2.23
CA ASP A 70 6.02 -22.78 2.80
C ASP A 70 4.73 -22.16 3.36
N THR A 71 4.64 -21.97 4.68
CA THR A 71 3.44 -21.47 5.39
C THR A 71 3.54 -20.01 5.84
N GLN A 72 4.65 -19.33 5.53
CA GLN A 72 4.88 -17.93 5.90
C GLN A 72 4.95 -17.05 4.65
N LEU A 73 3.93 -17.12 3.80
CA LEU A 73 3.87 -16.29 2.60
C LEU A 73 3.33 -14.89 2.89
N LEU A 74 3.96 -13.90 2.26
CA LEU A 74 3.56 -12.49 2.30
C LEU A 74 3.50 -11.94 0.87
N ALA A 75 2.38 -11.37 0.47
CA ALA A 75 2.18 -10.80 -0.85
C ALA A 75 2.01 -9.29 -0.81
N GLU A 76 2.66 -8.61 -1.75
CA GLU A 76 2.50 -7.19 -2.02
C GLU A 76 1.57 -6.97 -3.21
N VAL A 77 0.42 -6.36 -2.96
CA VAL A 77 -0.59 -6.07 -3.97
C VAL A 77 -0.76 -4.56 -4.08
N GLN A 78 -0.51 -4.04 -5.28
CA GLN A 78 -0.73 -2.64 -5.59
C GLN A 78 -2.18 -2.41 -6.03
N HIS A 79 -2.85 -1.46 -5.38
CA HIS A 79 -4.20 -1.02 -5.69
C HIS A 79 -4.18 0.50 -5.92
N GLY A 80 -4.10 0.93 -7.19
CA GLY A 80 -3.85 2.34 -7.52
C GLY A 80 -2.50 2.82 -6.98
N GLN A 81 -2.54 3.80 -6.06
CA GLN A 81 -1.33 4.33 -5.38
C GLN A 81 -1.01 3.59 -4.06
N ARG A 82 -1.89 2.70 -3.62
CA ARG A 82 -1.78 2.00 -2.34
C ARG A 82 -1.03 0.68 -2.51
N LEU A 83 -0.23 0.32 -1.52
CA LEU A 83 0.44 -0.99 -1.45
C LEU A 83 -0.13 -1.76 -0.26
N LEU A 84 -0.91 -2.79 -0.54
CA LEU A 84 -1.53 -3.66 0.44
C LEU A 84 -0.65 -4.90 0.66
N LEU A 85 -0.50 -5.28 1.92
CA LEU A 85 0.26 -6.47 2.31
C LEU A 85 -0.69 -7.56 2.78
N PHE A 86 -0.64 -8.73 2.16
CA PHE A 86 -1.46 -9.88 2.53
C PHE A 86 -0.58 -11.00 3.07
N GLN A 87 -0.87 -11.47 4.27
CA GLN A 87 -0.14 -12.58 4.88
C GLN A 87 -1.00 -13.84 4.90
N GLN A 88 -0.38 -14.99 4.62
CA GLN A 88 -1.02 -16.29 4.74
C GLN A 88 -1.61 -16.49 6.13
N GLY A 89 -2.87 -16.94 6.20
CA GLY A 89 -3.62 -17.11 7.46
C GLY A 89 -4.31 -15.85 7.96
N GLN A 90 -4.10 -14.69 7.34
CA GLN A 90 -4.85 -13.47 7.64
C GLN A 90 -5.83 -13.13 6.52
N LEU A 91 -7.09 -12.91 6.87
CA LEU A 91 -8.14 -12.60 5.90
C LEU A 91 -8.04 -11.18 5.35
N TRP A 92 -7.45 -10.25 6.08
CA TRP A 92 -7.43 -8.82 5.75
C TRP A 92 -5.99 -8.35 5.52
N PRO A 93 -5.79 -7.28 4.73
CA PRO A 93 -4.46 -6.71 4.56
C PRO A 93 -3.90 -6.22 5.90
N ILE A 94 -2.61 -6.45 6.08
CA ILE A 94 -1.86 -6.11 7.29
C ILE A 94 -1.09 -4.80 7.12
N GLY A 95 -0.71 -4.19 8.25
CA GLY A 95 0.06 -2.95 8.28
C GLY A 95 -0.83 -1.71 8.38
N ARG A 96 -0.34 -0.62 7.78
CA ARG A 96 -0.93 0.73 7.89
C ARG A 96 -2.23 0.88 7.08
N GLU A 97 -2.28 0.23 5.93
CA GLU A 97 -3.43 0.28 5.02
C GLU A 97 -4.36 -0.92 5.28
N ARG A 98 -5.31 -0.72 6.21
CA ARG A 98 -6.32 -1.73 6.55
C ARG A 98 -7.56 -1.57 5.67
N ASP A 99 -7.45 -1.99 4.42
CA ASP A 99 -8.58 -2.02 3.52
C ASP A 99 -9.50 -3.20 3.83
N ARG A 100 -10.69 -2.93 4.38
CA ARG A 100 -11.71 -3.95 4.69
C ARG A 100 -12.60 -4.29 3.50
N SER A 101 -12.36 -3.70 2.33
CA SER A 101 -13.06 -4.08 1.10
C SER A 101 -12.41 -5.27 0.41
N MET A 102 -11.20 -5.68 0.79
CA MET A 102 -10.46 -6.76 0.13
C MET A 102 -10.09 -7.87 1.11
N ARG A 103 -10.46 -9.10 0.77
CA ARG A 103 -10.19 -10.30 1.56
C ARG A 103 -9.24 -11.24 0.83
N LEU A 104 -8.30 -11.81 1.58
CA LEU A 104 -7.49 -12.91 1.11
C LEU A 104 -8.32 -14.20 1.10
N LEU A 105 -8.43 -14.84 -0.06
CA LEU A 105 -9.01 -16.17 -0.19
C LEU A 105 -7.92 -17.23 -0.21
N PHE A 106 -6.87 -16.99 -0.99
CA PHE A 106 -5.80 -17.95 -1.19
C PHE A 106 -4.47 -17.25 -1.48
N LEU A 107 -3.38 -17.85 -1.02
CA LEU A 107 -2.02 -17.40 -1.27
C LEU A 107 -1.10 -18.61 -1.45
N ASP A 108 -0.39 -18.64 -2.57
CA ASP A 108 0.69 -19.56 -2.88
C ASP A 108 1.93 -18.77 -3.32
N SER A 109 3.07 -19.42 -3.43
CA SER A 109 4.39 -18.90 -3.82
C SER A 109 4.40 -18.05 -5.10
N ARG A 110 3.43 -18.24 -6.00
CA ARG A 110 3.36 -17.57 -7.30
C ARG A 110 2.09 -16.78 -7.55
N CYS A 111 1.02 -17.07 -6.81
CA CYS A 111 -0.31 -16.53 -7.08
C CYS A 111 -1.05 -16.16 -5.80
N ILE A 112 -1.91 -15.18 -5.90
CA ILE A 112 -2.83 -14.73 -4.85
C ILE A 112 -4.26 -14.67 -5.41
N GLU A 113 -5.23 -15.04 -4.59
CA GLU A 113 -6.66 -14.87 -4.88
C GLU A 113 -7.27 -13.97 -3.82
N LEU A 114 -7.88 -12.88 -4.30
CA LEU A 114 -8.48 -11.85 -3.48
C LEU A 114 -9.96 -11.73 -3.83
N GLU A 115 -10.78 -11.53 -2.82
CA GLU A 115 -12.15 -11.11 -3.00
C GLU A 115 -12.26 -9.61 -2.74
N VAL A 116 -12.81 -8.88 -3.69
CA VAL A 116 -12.97 -7.43 -3.65
C VAL A 116 -14.45 -7.10 -3.55
N GLY A 117 -14.86 -6.41 -2.50
CA GLY A 117 -16.18 -5.81 -2.39
C GLY A 117 -16.24 -4.60 -3.32
N LEU A 118 -17.01 -4.71 -4.40
CA LEU A 118 -17.32 -3.56 -5.25
C LEU A 118 -18.37 -2.73 -4.51
N SER A 119 -17.97 -1.61 -3.91
CA SER A 119 -18.95 -0.56 -3.64
C SER A 119 -19.49 -0.11 -4.99
N PRO A 120 -20.82 -0.07 -5.21
CA PRO A 120 -21.35 0.54 -6.42
C PRO A 120 -20.84 1.98 -6.43
N ASP A 121 -20.00 2.31 -7.42
CA ASP A 121 -19.58 3.69 -7.63
C ASP A 121 -20.84 4.54 -7.78
N SER A 122 -21.01 5.50 -6.88
CA SER A 122 -21.98 6.58 -6.98
C SER A 122 -21.60 7.50 -8.15
N SER A 123 -21.82 7.02 -9.37
CA SER A 123 -21.91 7.86 -10.56
C SER A 123 -23.35 7.81 -11.07
N LEU A 124 -24.16 8.71 -10.48
CA LEU A 124 -25.37 9.36 -11.01
C LEU A 124 -26.27 8.56 -11.97
N SER A 125 -27.46 8.18 -11.49
CA SER A 125 -28.71 8.29 -12.24
C SER A 125 -29.89 8.11 -11.31
N ALA A 126 -30.68 9.17 -11.19
CA ALA A 126 -32.00 9.13 -10.58
C ALA A 126 -32.93 8.26 -11.44
N ALA A 127 -33.35 7.12 -10.92
CA ALA A 127 -34.64 6.51 -11.20
C ALA A 127 -34.84 5.39 -10.18
N SER A 128 -35.97 5.48 -9.49
CA SER A 128 -36.53 4.48 -8.60
C SER A 128 -36.32 3.06 -9.09
N ASP A 129 -35.75 2.20 -8.25
CA ASP A 129 -36.40 0.94 -7.85
C ASP A 129 -35.68 0.31 -6.66
N GLN A 130 -36.50 -0.13 -5.73
CA GLN A 130 -36.17 -0.53 -4.39
C GLN A 130 -36.11 -2.06 -4.36
N GLU A 131 -34.97 -2.68 -4.69
CA GLU A 131 -34.76 -4.10 -4.38
C GLU A 131 -33.27 -4.49 -4.36
N GLN A 132 -32.81 -4.93 -3.19
CA GLN A 132 -31.60 -5.73 -2.95
C GLN A 132 -30.27 -5.18 -3.48
N GLN A 133 -29.67 -4.26 -2.72
CA GLN A 133 -28.22 -3.98 -2.79
C GLN A 133 -27.44 -5.18 -2.22
N GLN A 134 -27.38 -6.25 -3.00
CA GLN A 134 -26.47 -7.37 -2.76
C GLN A 134 -25.06 -6.86 -3.12
N ALA A 135 -24.23 -6.61 -2.11
CA ALA A 135 -22.84 -6.20 -2.33
C ALA A 135 -22.18 -7.21 -3.28
N LYS A 136 -21.80 -6.74 -4.48
CA LYS A 136 -21.25 -7.61 -5.51
C LYS A 136 -19.79 -7.85 -5.18
N PHE A 137 -19.46 -9.05 -4.75
CA PHE A 137 -18.09 -9.47 -4.52
C PHE A 137 -17.49 -9.99 -5.82
N GLN A 138 -16.28 -9.54 -6.15
CA GLN A 138 -15.52 -10.02 -7.29
C GLN A 138 -14.27 -10.76 -6.81
N VAL A 139 -14.11 -12.01 -7.23
CA VAL A 139 -12.87 -12.76 -6.99
C VAL A 139 -11.88 -12.45 -8.11
N THR A 140 -10.66 -12.06 -7.73
CA THR A 140 -9.57 -11.73 -8.64
C THR A 140 -8.34 -12.58 -8.30
N LYS A 141 -7.79 -13.26 -9.31
CA LYS A 141 -6.55 -14.03 -9.21
C LYS A 141 -5.42 -13.28 -9.89
N LEU A 142 -4.30 -13.10 -9.19
CA LEU A 142 -3.11 -12.44 -9.70
C LEU A 142 -1.92 -13.37 -9.53
N CYS A 143 -1.06 -13.46 -10.54
CA CYS A 143 0.14 -14.31 -10.51
C CYS A 143 1.36 -13.53 -10.98
N LEU A 144 2.53 -13.90 -10.46
CA LEU A 144 3.81 -13.37 -10.93
C LEU A 144 4.10 -13.88 -12.35
N PRO A 145 4.74 -13.06 -13.21
CA PRO A 145 5.19 -13.51 -14.52
C PRO A 145 6.20 -14.68 -14.37
N SER A 146 6.17 -15.60 -15.34
CA SER A 146 7.11 -16.74 -15.43
C SER A 146 8.38 -16.36 -16.14
#